data_AF-A0A7W7WX66-F1
#
_entry.id   AF-A0A7W7WX66-F1
#
_cell.length_a   1.000
_cell.length_b   1.000
_cell.length_c   1.000
_cell.angle_alpha   90.00
_cell.angle_beta   90.00
_cell.angle_gamma   90.00
#
_symmetry.space_group_name_H-M   'P 1'
#
loop_
_entity.id
_entity.type
_entity.pdbx_description
1 polymer ?
#
loop_
_entity_poly.entity_id
_entity_poly.type
_entity_poly.pdbx_seq_one_letter_code
_entity_poly.pdbx_strand_id
1 'polypeptide(L)'
;MNTTTEPDRLPALIAVYQSDRADRATTLNVGLATMGVAATYLVGTIAFYDKLDLLGWAIALLPFPLICVAAFHSQLLNLAAVRARSILTLERRLLADVPDLDRDRVGTTATERATNVHTAPRPHRVAALIAYGGVSAVHLAYIALMLVKAAQHLHGWVAVPAVVYAALLVPVGAAWRHSARALDFDRVP
;
A
#
# COMPACT_ATOMS: atom_id res chain seq x y z
N MET A 1 31.71 15.53 -25.14
CA MET A 1 30.28 15.87 -25.00
C MET A 1 29.55 15.15 -26.11
N ASN A 2 29.14 13.90 -25.86
CA ASN A 2 28.72 12.96 -26.91
C ASN A 2 27.20 13.04 -27.08
N THR A 3 26.76 13.46 -28.26
CA THR A 3 25.37 13.51 -28.69
C THR A 3 24.86 12.09 -28.89
N THR A 4 24.11 11.55 -27.93
CA THR A 4 23.29 10.35 -28.17
C THR A 4 22.20 10.75 -29.16
N THR A 5 22.39 10.33 -30.41
CA THR A 5 21.48 10.57 -31.52
C THR A 5 20.05 10.12 -31.15
N GLU A 6 19.06 10.94 -31.50
CA GLU A 6 17.61 10.69 -31.34
C GLU A 6 17.09 9.25 -31.61
N PRO A 7 17.64 8.45 -32.55
CA PRO A 7 17.14 7.12 -32.86
C PRO A 7 17.18 6.13 -31.68
N ASP A 8 18.12 6.28 -30.75
CA ASP A 8 18.30 5.34 -29.62
C ASP A 8 17.40 5.67 -28.42
N ARG A 9 16.84 6.88 -28.40
CA ARG A 9 16.06 7.37 -27.26
C ARG A 9 14.67 6.73 -27.21
N LEU A 10 14.01 6.57 -28.36
CA LEU A 10 12.67 6.01 -28.44
C LEU A 10 12.64 4.51 -28.06
N PRO A 11 13.54 3.64 -28.59
CA PRO A 11 13.64 2.25 -28.14
C PRO A 11 13.95 2.13 -26.64
N ALA A 12 14.82 2.97 -26.09
CA ALA A 12 15.13 2.97 -24.66
C ALA A 12 13.91 3.36 -23.81
N LEU A 13 13.14 4.38 -24.21
CA LEU A 13 11.91 4.78 -23.54
C LEU A 13 10.83 3.69 -23.59
N ILE A 14 10.68 3.02 -24.74
CA ILE A 14 9.75 1.89 -24.90
C ILE A 14 10.18 0.73 -24.00
N ALA A 15 11.46 0.40 -23.96
CA ALA A 15 11.98 -0.67 -23.09
C ALA A 15 11.71 -0.38 -21.60
N VAL A 16 11.95 0.86 -21.15
CA VAL A 16 11.63 1.29 -19.78
C VAL A 16 10.12 1.22 -19.51
N TYR A 17 9.29 1.65 -20.46
CA TYR A 17 7.83 1.59 -20.32
C TYR A 17 7.31 0.15 -20.21
N GLN A 18 7.81 -0.76 -21.04
CA GLN A 18 7.45 -2.18 -20.99
C GLN A 18 7.94 -2.85 -19.70
N SER A 19 9.16 -2.53 -19.27
CA SER A 19 9.72 -3.00 -17.99
C SER A 19 8.84 -2.57 -16.81
N ASP A 20 8.39 -1.32 -16.75
CA ASP A 20 7.55 -0.87 -15.64
C ASP A 20 6.14 -1.50 -15.70
N ARG A 21 5.60 -1.74 -16.90
CA ARG A 21 4.32 -2.47 -17.05
C ARG A 21 4.41 -3.90 -16.49
N ALA A 22 5.52 -4.61 -16.72
CA ALA A 22 5.75 -5.93 -16.14
C ALA A 22 5.85 -5.87 -14.59
N ASP A 23 6.58 -4.88 -14.07
CA ASP A 23 6.74 -4.68 -12.62
C ASP A 23 5.44 -4.34 -11.89
N ARG A 24 4.48 -3.69 -12.57
CA ARG A 24 3.14 -3.43 -12.02
C ARG A 24 2.35 -4.70 -11.70
N ALA A 25 2.35 -5.67 -12.61
CA ALA A 25 1.67 -6.94 -12.38
C ALA A 25 2.31 -7.69 -11.20
N THR A 26 3.63 -7.67 -11.10
CA THR A 26 4.37 -8.23 -9.97
C THR A 26 4.00 -7.53 -8.66
N THR A 27 3.98 -6.20 -8.63
CA THR A 27 3.63 -5.42 -7.43
C THR A 27 2.21 -5.72 -6.96
N LEU A 28 1.25 -5.83 -7.89
CA LEU A 28 -0.13 -6.21 -7.58
C LEU A 28 -0.20 -7.63 -6.99
N ASN A 29 0.48 -8.60 -7.60
CA ASN A 29 0.50 -9.98 -7.12
C ASN A 29 1.10 -10.10 -5.72
N VAL A 30 2.21 -9.40 -5.47
CA VAL A 30 2.83 -9.35 -4.13
C VAL A 30 1.88 -8.69 -3.13
N GLY A 31 1.21 -7.60 -3.52
CA GLY A 31 0.17 -6.97 -2.71
C GLY A 31 -0.96 -7.93 -2.32
N LEU A 32 -1.55 -8.61 -3.30
CA LEU A 32 -2.60 -9.61 -3.06
C LEU A 32 -2.12 -10.76 -2.18
N ALA A 33 -0.90 -11.25 -2.39
CA ALA A 33 -0.31 -12.28 -1.56
C ALA A 33 -0.17 -11.82 -0.10
N THR A 34 0.30 -10.59 0.13
CA THR A 34 0.44 -10.04 1.49
C THR A 34 -0.91 -9.85 2.19
N MET A 35 -1.94 -9.44 1.46
CA MET A 35 -3.31 -9.38 1.99
C MET A 35 -3.82 -10.78 2.37
N GLY A 36 -3.56 -11.79 1.53
CA GLY A 36 -3.91 -13.19 1.82
C GLY A 36 -3.20 -13.74 3.06
N VAL A 37 -1.91 -13.43 3.22
CA VAL A 37 -1.14 -13.78 4.43
C VAL A 37 -1.74 -13.12 5.68
N ALA A 38 -2.03 -11.82 5.62
CA ALA A 38 -2.65 -11.11 6.76
C ALA A 38 -4.02 -11.69 7.13
N ALA A 39 -4.88 -11.94 6.14
CA ALA A 39 -6.20 -12.53 6.36
C ALA A 39 -6.11 -13.94 6.96
N THR A 40 -5.22 -14.78 6.43
CA THR A 40 -5.01 -16.15 6.92
C THR A 40 -4.48 -16.16 8.35
N TYR A 41 -3.52 -15.28 8.65
CA TYR A 41 -2.99 -15.11 9.99
C TYR A 41 -4.08 -14.69 10.98
N LEU A 42 -4.91 -13.72 10.60
CA LEU A 42 -6.02 -13.25 11.41
C LEU A 42 -7.06 -14.37 11.67
N VAL A 43 -7.52 -15.04 10.61
CA VAL A 43 -8.48 -16.14 10.72
C VAL A 43 -7.91 -17.29 11.56
N GLY A 44 -6.65 -17.65 11.34
CA GLY A 44 -5.98 -18.69 12.11
C GLY A 44 -5.89 -18.36 13.59
N THR A 45 -5.44 -17.15 13.93
CA THR A 45 -5.33 -16.74 15.34
C THR A 45 -6.69 -16.63 16.02
N ILE A 46 -7.74 -16.19 15.31
CA ILE A 46 -9.11 -16.17 15.82
C ILE A 46 -9.67 -17.59 15.99
N ALA A 47 -9.40 -18.52 15.08
CA ALA A 47 -9.87 -19.90 15.20
C ALA A 47 -9.32 -20.62 16.44
N PHE A 48 -8.16 -20.19 16.95
CA PHE A 48 -7.57 -20.69 18.18
C PHE A 48 -7.77 -19.76 19.39
N TYR A 49 -8.69 -18.79 19.30
CA TYR A 49 -8.85 -17.72 20.31
C TYR A 49 -8.96 -18.26 21.74
N ASP A 50 -9.77 -19.29 21.98
CA ASP A 50 -9.98 -19.89 23.30
C ASP A 50 -8.75 -20.64 23.83
N LYS A 51 -7.84 -21.04 22.94
CA LYS A 51 -6.59 -21.72 23.30
C LYS A 51 -5.42 -20.77 23.47
N LEU A 52 -5.58 -19.49 23.11
CA LEU A 52 -4.50 -18.50 23.21
C LEU A 52 -4.05 -18.29 24.66
N ASP A 53 -4.88 -18.58 25.67
CA ASP A 53 -4.51 -18.45 27.09
C ASP A 53 -3.32 -19.35 27.47
N LEU A 54 -3.08 -20.43 26.72
CA LEU A 54 -1.89 -21.27 26.88
C LEU A 54 -0.58 -20.53 26.57
N LEU A 55 -0.63 -19.42 25.81
CA LEU A 55 0.52 -18.59 25.47
C LEU A 55 0.84 -17.56 26.57
N GLY A 56 -0.08 -17.33 27.52
CA GLY A 56 0.09 -16.39 28.61
C GLY A 56 0.49 -14.97 28.15
N TRP A 57 1.66 -14.50 28.59
CA TRP A 57 2.16 -13.17 28.21
C TRP A 57 2.48 -13.05 26.72
N ALA A 58 2.79 -14.15 26.03
CA ALA A 58 3.18 -14.14 24.63
C ALA A 58 2.02 -13.79 23.68
N ILE A 59 0.77 -13.79 24.17
CA ILE A 59 -0.40 -13.26 23.45
C ILE A 59 -0.15 -11.82 23.00
N ALA A 60 0.57 -11.03 23.81
CA ALA A 60 0.90 -9.65 23.49
C ALA A 60 1.77 -9.51 22.23
N LEU A 61 2.44 -10.58 21.77
CA LEU A 61 3.29 -10.57 20.57
C LEU A 61 2.52 -10.93 19.28
N LEU A 62 1.31 -11.47 19.38
CA LEU A 62 0.50 -11.89 18.22
C LEU A 62 0.14 -10.75 17.24
N PRO A 63 -0.02 -9.49 17.68
CA PRO A 63 -0.22 -8.39 16.73
C PRO A 63 1.02 -8.03 15.90
N PHE A 64 2.22 -8.39 16.34
CA PHE A 64 3.46 -7.96 15.71
C PHE A 64 3.58 -8.39 14.22
N PRO A 65 3.31 -9.66 13.84
CA PRO A 65 3.32 -10.06 12.42
C PRO A 65 2.41 -9.21 11.52
N LEU A 66 1.20 -8.84 11.97
CA LEU A 66 0.31 -7.99 11.16
C LEU A 66 0.86 -6.57 11.00
N ILE A 67 1.54 -6.03 12.00
CA ILE A 67 2.20 -4.73 11.89
C ILE A 67 3.34 -4.80 10.85
N CYS A 68 4.12 -5.88 10.83
CA CYS A 68 5.13 -6.10 9.81
C CYS A 68 4.53 -6.16 8.40
N VAL A 69 3.40 -6.85 8.22
CA VAL A 69 2.68 -6.89 6.95
C VAL A 69 2.18 -5.49 6.55
N ALA A 70 1.59 -4.74 7.49
CA ALA A 70 1.13 -3.37 7.23
C ALA A 70 2.29 -2.42 6.85
N ALA A 71 3.44 -2.55 7.52
CA ALA A 71 4.64 -1.81 7.20
C ALA A 71 5.16 -2.15 5.79
N PHE A 72 5.27 -3.44 5.45
CA PHE A 72 5.65 -3.89 4.11
C PHE A 72 4.69 -3.39 3.04
N HIS A 73 3.38 -3.47 3.30
CA HIS A 73 2.36 -2.97 2.38
C HIS A 73 2.45 -1.45 2.19
N SER A 74 2.84 -0.68 3.22
CA SER A 74 3.10 0.76 3.08
C SER A 74 4.26 1.05 2.12
N GLN A 75 5.30 0.20 2.11
CA GLN A 75 6.43 0.32 1.20
C GLN A 75 6.04 -0.04 -0.23
N LEU A 76 5.23 -1.08 -0.44
CA LEU A 76 4.67 -1.41 -1.75
C LEU A 76 3.85 -0.25 -2.32
N LEU A 77 3.01 0.38 -1.49
CA LEU A 77 2.22 1.53 -1.90
C LEU A 77 3.11 2.72 -2.30
N ASN A 78 4.17 2.99 -1.54
CA ASN A 78 5.15 4.03 -1.88
C ASN A 78 5.84 3.74 -3.22
N LEU A 79 6.31 2.50 -3.42
CA LEU A 79 6.93 2.06 -4.67
C LEU A 79 5.98 2.23 -5.86
N ALA A 80 4.71 1.84 -5.69
CA ALA A 80 3.69 2.01 -6.70
C ALA A 80 3.45 3.49 -7.03
N ALA A 81 3.40 4.37 -6.03
CA ALA A 81 3.22 5.81 -6.23
C ALA A 81 4.40 6.45 -6.97
N VAL A 82 5.65 6.11 -6.61
CA VAL A 82 6.85 6.60 -7.28
C VAL A 82 6.90 6.13 -8.74
N ARG A 83 6.57 4.85 -9.00
CA ARG A 83 6.53 4.30 -10.36
C ARG A 83 5.44 4.93 -11.22
N ALA A 84 4.25 5.16 -10.65
CA ALA A 84 3.17 5.85 -11.36
C ALA A 84 3.61 7.24 -11.84
N ARG A 85 4.32 8.01 -11.00
CA ARG A 85 4.90 9.31 -11.38
C ARG A 85 5.94 9.19 -12.51
N SER A 86 6.81 8.19 -12.41
CA SER A 86 7.83 7.93 -13.43
C SER A 86 7.19 7.66 -14.79
N ILE A 87 6.20 6.77 -14.87
CA ILE A 87 5.51 6.50 -16.14
C ILE A 87 4.78 7.73 -16.64
N LEU A 88 4.03 8.46 -15.80
CA LEU A 88 3.34 9.66 -16.28
C LEU A 88 4.31 10.66 -16.91
N THR A 89 5.53 10.77 -16.36
CA THR A 89 6.58 11.62 -16.94
C THR A 89 7.09 11.09 -18.27
N LEU A 90 7.29 9.77 -18.39
CA LEU A 90 7.72 9.12 -19.63
C LEU A 90 6.63 9.20 -20.72
N GLU A 91 5.38 8.97 -20.34
CA GLU A 91 4.21 9.03 -21.22
C GLU A 91 3.99 10.44 -21.76
N ARG A 92 4.11 11.48 -20.91
CA ARG A 92 4.08 12.88 -21.37
C ARG A 92 5.15 13.20 -22.41
N ARG A 93 6.34 12.59 -22.30
CA ARG A 93 7.43 12.76 -23.26
C ARG A 93 7.22 11.95 -24.54
N LEU A 94 6.68 10.74 -24.43
CA LEU A 94 6.44 9.84 -25.57
C LEU A 94 5.27 10.31 -26.44
N LEU A 95 4.24 10.90 -25.81
CA LEU A 95 3.04 11.40 -26.49
C LEU A 95 3.12 12.90 -26.84
N ALA A 96 4.28 13.53 -26.66
CA ALA A 96 4.48 14.93 -26.99
C ALA A 96 4.28 15.21 -28.48
N ASP A 97 4.71 14.27 -29.33
CA ASP A 97 4.77 14.43 -30.78
C ASP A 97 3.60 13.77 -31.55
N VAL A 98 2.57 13.29 -30.84
CA VAL A 98 1.37 12.68 -31.46
C VAL A 98 0.21 13.69 -31.47
N PRO A 99 -0.08 14.35 -32.61
CA PRO A 99 -1.24 15.24 -32.74
C PRO A 99 -2.57 14.46 -32.68
N ASP A 100 -3.63 15.11 -32.20
CA ASP A 100 -5.01 14.57 -32.05
C ASP A 100 -5.21 13.39 -31.07
N LEU A 101 -4.24 13.06 -30.22
CA LEU A 101 -4.44 12.05 -29.18
C LEU A 101 -5.17 12.64 -27.97
N ASP A 102 -6.32 12.08 -27.62
CA ASP A 102 -7.01 12.35 -26.36
C ASP A 102 -6.22 11.76 -25.18
N ARG A 103 -5.30 12.55 -24.64
CA ARG A 103 -4.38 12.19 -23.54
C ARG A 103 -5.09 11.77 -22.26
N ASP A 104 -6.38 12.12 -22.12
CA ASP A 104 -7.20 11.81 -20.96
C ASP A 104 -7.82 10.40 -21.02
N ARG A 105 -7.82 9.77 -22.20
CA ARG A 105 -8.42 8.46 -22.44
C ARG A 105 -7.41 7.36 -22.73
N VAL A 106 -6.13 7.70 -22.80
CA VAL A 106 -5.05 6.78 -23.19
C VAL A 106 -4.03 6.66 -22.06
N GLY A 107 -3.55 5.43 -21.86
CA GLY A 107 -2.44 5.09 -20.97
C GLY A 107 -2.70 5.37 -19.48
N THR A 108 -1.68 5.87 -18.77
CA THR A 108 -1.70 5.87 -17.30
C THR A 108 -2.55 6.98 -16.69
N THR A 109 -2.83 8.03 -17.46
CA THR A 109 -3.77 9.11 -17.11
C THR A 109 -5.21 8.60 -16.98
N ALA A 110 -5.65 7.71 -17.88
CA ALA A 110 -6.97 7.10 -17.80
C ALA A 110 -7.12 6.19 -16.57
N THR A 111 -6.06 5.42 -16.25
CA THR A 111 -6.01 4.59 -15.05
C THR A 111 -6.02 5.43 -13.77
N GLU A 112 -5.32 6.57 -13.76
CA GLU A 112 -5.30 7.52 -12.65
C GLU A 112 -6.71 8.02 -12.32
N ARG A 113 -7.45 8.51 -13.32
CA ARG A 113 -8.85 8.93 -13.13
C ARG A 113 -9.79 7.83 -12.65
N ALA A 114 -9.52 6.59 -13.03
CA ALA A 114 -10.34 5.45 -12.61
C ALA A 114 -10.05 4.98 -11.17
N THR A 115 -8.81 5.13 -10.70
CA THR A 115 -8.34 4.49 -9.44
C THR A 115 -7.93 5.45 -8.33
N ASN A 116 -7.67 6.73 -8.62
CA ASN A 116 -7.29 7.70 -7.59
C ASN A 116 -8.52 8.04 -6.73
N VAL A 117 -8.38 7.92 -5.40
CA VAL A 117 -9.46 8.18 -4.44
C VAL A 117 -10.02 9.60 -4.54
N HIS A 118 -9.23 10.54 -5.05
CA HIS A 118 -9.58 11.96 -5.17
C HIS A 118 -10.32 12.30 -6.47
N THR A 119 -10.12 11.52 -7.55
CA THR A 119 -10.70 11.78 -8.88
C THR A 119 -11.72 10.73 -9.30
N ALA A 120 -11.67 9.52 -8.73
CA ALA A 120 -12.52 8.39 -9.10
C ALA A 120 -14.03 8.67 -8.89
N PRO A 121 -14.92 7.99 -9.62
CA PRO A 121 -16.35 8.04 -9.39
C PRO A 121 -16.72 7.62 -7.95
N ARG A 122 -17.79 8.21 -7.40
CA ARG A 122 -18.29 7.94 -6.03
C ARG A 122 -18.30 6.46 -5.62
N PRO A 123 -18.77 5.49 -6.44
CA PRO A 123 -18.75 4.08 -6.03
C PRO A 123 -17.34 3.53 -5.77
N HIS A 124 -16.35 3.90 -6.60
CA HIS A 124 -14.97 3.48 -6.43
C HIS A 124 -14.30 4.13 -5.20
N ARG A 125 -14.66 5.38 -4.87
CA ARG A 125 -14.20 6.02 -3.62
C ARG A 125 -14.71 5.29 -2.39
N VAL A 126 -15.99 4.91 -2.39
CA VAL A 126 -16.58 4.13 -1.28
C VAL A 126 -15.89 2.78 -1.17
N ALA A 127 -15.66 2.07 -2.28
CA ALA A 127 -14.93 0.81 -2.28
C ALA A 127 -13.51 0.96 -1.72
N ALA A 128 -12.79 2.03 -2.09
CA ALA A 128 -11.46 2.32 -1.55
C ALA A 128 -11.50 2.65 -0.05
N LEU A 129 -12.49 3.42 0.41
CA LEU A 129 -12.69 3.69 1.83
C LEU A 129 -13.01 2.42 2.63
N ILE A 130 -13.82 1.52 2.08
CA ILE A 130 -14.11 0.22 2.71
C ILE A 130 -12.83 -0.62 2.76
N ALA A 131 -12.08 -0.71 1.66
CA ALA A 131 -10.87 -1.50 1.60
C ALA A 131 -9.82 -0.99 2.60
N TYR A 132 -9.50 0.31 2.58
CA TYR A 132 -8.44 0.86 3.41
C TYR A 132 -8.89 1.15 4.84
N GLY A 133 -10.09 1.71 5.02
CA GLY A 133 -10.67 1.97 6.33
C GLY A 133 -11.01 0.67 7.06
N GLY A 134 -11.59 -0.31 6.36
CA GLY A 134 -11.90 -1.63 6.93
C GLY A 134 -10.65 -2.38 7.35
N VAL A 135 -9.62 -2.46 6.50
CA VAL A 135 -8.34 -3.09 6.87
C VAL A 135 -7.70 -2.41 8.09
N SER A 136 -7.73 -1.07 8.15
CA SER A 136 -7.19 -0.32 9.29
C SER A 136 -7.98 -0.60 10.57
N ALA A 137 -9.32 -0.59 10.50
CA ALA A 137 -10.18 -0.89 11.64
C ALA A 137 -9.97 -2.31 12.16
N VAL A 138 -9.85 -3.29 11.27
CA VAL A 138 -9.58 -4.69 11.64
C VAL A 138 -8.22 -4.84 12.32
N HIS A 139 -7.17 -4.17 11.83
CA HIS A 139 -5.85 -4.20 12.47
C HIS A 139 -5.88 -3.61 13.89
N LEU A 140 -6.52 -2.45 14.06
CA LEU A 140 -6.64 -1.80 15.36
C LEU A 140 -7.47 -2.64 16.34
N ALA A 141 -8.60 -3.20 15.87
CA ALA A 141 -9.43 -4.08 16.67
C ALA A 141 -8.67 -5.34 17.10
N TYR A 142 -7.87 -5.94 16.20
CA TYR A 142 -7.05 -7.10 16.52
C TYR A 142 -5.97 -6.79 17.56
N ILE A 143 -5.24 -5.67 17.41
CA ILE A 143 -4.25 -5.22 18.41
C ILE A 143 -4.92 -5.04 19.76
N ALA A 144 -6.05 -4.33 19.81
CA ALA A 144 -6.78 -4.09 21.04
C ALA A 144 -7.26 -5.40 21.68
N LEU A 145 -7.84 -6.32 20.90
CA LEU A 145 -8.32 -7.61 21.36
C LEU A 145 -7.19 -8.45 22.00
N MET A 146 -6.05 -8.56 21.32
CA MET A 146 -4.91 -9.33 21.84
C MET A 146 -4.30 -8.69 23.08
N LEU A 147 -4.22 -7.35 23.16
CA LEU A 147 -3.74 -6.66 24.35
C LEU A 147 -4.69 -6.82 25.53
N VAL A 148 -6.01 -6.72 25.33
CA VAL A 148 -7.01 -6.97 26.38
C VAL A 148 -6.88 -8.40 26.91
N LYS A 149 -6.71 -9.37 26.01
CA LYS A 149 -6.51 -10.78 26.40
C LYS A 149 -5.18 -10.98 27.14
N ALA A 150 -4.10 -10.35 26.67
CA ALA A 150 -2.80 -10.42 27.33
C ALA A 150 -2.78 -9.71 28.70
N ALA A 151 -3.63 -8.70 28.93
CA ALA A 151 -3.71 -7.97 30.19
C ALA A 151 -4.08 -8.88 31.38
N GLN A 152 -4.80 -9.98 31.14
CA GLN A 152 -5.11 -10.97 32.17
C GLN A 152 -3.84 -11.68 32.72
N HIS A 153 -2.78 -11.73 31.90
CA HIS A 153 -1.51 -12.38 32.26
C HIS A 153 -0.44 -11.36 32.65
N LEU A 154 -0.43 -10.19 32.00
CA LEU A 154 0.59 -9.15 32.16
C LEU A 154 0.21 -8.04 33.17
N HIS A 155 -1.07 -7.95 33.57
CA HIS A 155 -1.57 -6.88 34.44
C HIS A 155 -1.13 -5.50 33.89
N GLY A 156 -0.53 -4.64 34.72
CA GLY A 156 -0.05 -3.31 34.33
C GLY A 156 1.09 -3.30 33.30
N TRP A 157 1.81 -4.42 33.13
CA TRP A 157 2.88 -4.52 32.13
C TRP A 157 2.36 -4.53 30.68
N VAL A 158 1.04 -4.67 30.47
CA VAL A 158 0.41 -4.55 29.15
C VAL A 158 0.60 -3.16 28.53
N ALA A 159 0.87 -2.14 29.35
CA ALA A 159 1.16 -0.79 28.87
C ALA A 159 2.41 -0.75 27.97
N VAL A 160 3.41 -1.62 28.23
CA VAL A 160 4.64 -1.68 27.44
C VAL A 160 4.37 -2.07 25.98
N PRO A 161 3.77 -3.25 25.67
CA PRO A 161 3.44 -3.59 24.28
C PRO A 161 2.43 -2.63 23.66
N ALA A 162 1.50 -2.05 24.44
CA ALA A 162 0.59 -1.04 23.93
C ALA A 162 1.32 0.21 23.42
N VAL A 163 2.27 0.74 24.20
CA VAL A 163 3.09 1.89 23.80
C VAL A 163 3.98 1.54 22.60
N VAL A 164 4.58 0.35 22.59
CA VAL A 164 5.39 -0.12 21.45
C VAL A 164 4.54 -0.18 20.18
N TYR A 165 3.35 -0.77 20.23
CA TYR A 165 2.47 -0.84 19.06
C TYR A 165 1.98 0.53 18.61
N ALA A 166 1.64 1.43 19.53
CA ALA A 166 1.33 2.81 19.18
C ALA A 166 2.52 3.48 18.45
N ALA A 167 3.74 3.32 18.98
CA ALA A 167 4.95 3.87 18.38
C ALA A 167 5.25 3.28 16.99
N LEU A 168 4.98 1.99 16.76
CA LEU A 168 5.15 1.34 15.45
C LEU A 168 4.07 1.74 14.43
N LEU A 169 2.84 1.99 14.88
CA LEU A 169 1.75 2.42 13.98
C LEU A 169 1.94 3.85 13.46
N VAL A 170 2.63 4.73 14.20
CA VAL A 170 2.91 6.11 13.77
C VAL A 170 3.67 6.18 12.43
N PRO A 171 4.85 5.57 12.26
CA PRO A 171 5.57 5.60 11.00
C PRO A 171 4.82 4.87 9.88
N VAL A 172 4.11 3.78 10.17
CA VAL A 172 3.28 3.07 9.18
C VAL A 172 2.16 3.97 8.67
N GLY A 173 1.43 4.63 9.57
CA GLY A 173 0.39 5.58 9.21
C GLY A 173 0.92 6.81 8.49
N ALA A 174 2.09 7.33 8.90
CA ALA A 174 2.75 8.44 8.23
C ALA A 174 3.18 8.08 6.79
N ALA A 175 3.78 6.90 6.60
CA ALA A 175 4.17 6.38 5.30
C ALA A 175 2.95 6.22 4.39
N TRP A 176 1.86 5.64 4.91
CA TRP A 176 0.59 5.54 4.18
C TRP A 176 0.03 6.90 3.74
N ARG A 177 -0.02 7.87 4.65
CA ARG A 177 -0.50 9.23 4.34
C ARG A 177 0.39 9.92 3.30
N HIS A 178 1.70 9.73 3.39
CA HIS A 178 2.65 10.27 2.42
C HIS A 178 2.42 9.66 1.02
N SER A 179 2.36 8.34 0.92
CA SER A 179 2.13 7.62 -0.34
C SER A 179 0.76 7.95 -0.95
N ALA A 180 -0.29 8.05 -0.13
CA ALA A 180 -1.62 8.42 -0.59
C ALA A 180 -1.66 9.84 -1.19
N ARG A 181 -0.96 10.80 -0.56
CA ARG A 181 -0.77 12.14 -1.13
C ARG A 181 0.11 12.12 -2.36
N ALA A 182 1.06 11.18 -2.44
CA ALA A 182 1.93 11.07 -3.61
C ALA A 182 1.18 10.63 -4.88
N LEU A 183 0.02 9.97 -4.72
CA LEU A 183 -0.91 9.63 -5.81
C LEU A 183 -1.75 10.82 -6.29
N ASP A 184 -1.67 11.98 -5.63
CA ASP A 184 -2.35 13.21 -6.04
C ASP A 184 -1.44 13.99 -6.99
N PHE A 185 -1.58 13.73 -8.30
CA PHE A 185 -0.68 14.25 -9.35
C PHE A 185 -0.93 15.72 -9.71
N ASP A 186 -2.04 16.31 -9.27
CA ASP A 186 -2.41 17.71 -9.51
C ASP A 186 -1.68 18.70 -8.58
N ARG A 187 -0.89 18.21 -7.61
CA ARG A 187 -0.25 19.02 -6.56
C ARG A 187 1.24 19.29 -6.75
N VAL A 188 1.84 18.94 -7.89
CA VAL A 188 3.24 19.28 -8.16
C VAL A 188 3.34 20.00 -9.51
N PRO A 189 3.94 21.21 -9.55
CA PRO A 189 4.09 22.01 -10.76
C PRO A 189 4.93 21.32 -11.84
#